data_AF-A0A365D2B8-F1
#
_entry.id   AF-A0A365D2B8-F1
#
_cell.length_a   1.000
_cell.length_b   1.000
_cell.length_c   1.000
_cell.angle_alpha   90.00
_cell.angle_beta   90.00
_cell.angle_gamma   90.00
#
_symmetry.space_group_name_H-M   'P 1'
#
loop_
_entity.id
_entity.type
_entity.pdbx_description
1 polymer ?
#
loop_
_entity_poly.entity_id
_entity_poly.type
_entity_poly.pdbx_seq_one_letter_code
_entity_poly.pdbx_strand_id
1 'polypeptide(L)'
;MTALALFIDAGVHLFLSPGYQNAQPGTVSQGTLFLLEAAVALVAGIFVLLRGSRAAFAVALLVALSAFAAVMLYRYVDIPAIGPIPAMYDPVWFFSKTLSAVAEGAGALLAAVGLARVSGKRRSAVVKRRATRPGT
;
A
#
# COMPACT_ATOMS: atom_id res chain seq x y z
N MET A 1 -13.94 -0.85 0.54
CA MET A 1 -13.26 0.36 0.03
C MET A 1 -11.75 0.24 0.09
N THR A 2 -11.12 -0.12 1.22
CA THR A 2 -9.67 -0.38 1.27
C THR A 2 -9.18 -1.36 0.19
N ALA A 3 -9.82 -2.52 0.05
CA ALA A 3 -9.44 -3.50 -0.98
C ALA A 3 -9.62 -2.95 -2.41
N LEU A 4 -10.66 -2.14 -2.66
CA LEU A 4 -10.87 -1.52 -3.97
C LEU A 4 -9.73 -0.55 -4.30
N ALA A 5 -9.30 0.27 -3.33
CA ALA A 5 -8.17 1.17 -3.51
C ALA A 5 -6.87 0.41 -3.85
N LEU A 6 -6.59 -0.70 -3.14
CA LEU A 6 -5.45 -1.57 -3.43
C LEU A 6 -5.53 -2.24 -4.82
N PHE A 7 -6.74 -2.56 -5.31
CA PHE A 7 -6.89 -3.12 -6.65
C PHE A 7 -6.73 -2.07 -7.76
N ILE A 8 -7.14 -0.82 -7.50
CA ILE A 8 -6.85 0.29 -8.42
C ILE A 8 -5.34 0.54 -8.49
N ASP A 9 -4.69 0.62 -7.33
CA ASP A 9 -3.23 0.74 -7.20
C ASP A 9 -2.50 -0.36 -7.98
N ALA A 10 -2.82 -1.63 -7.71
CA ALA A 10 -2.25 -2.75 -8.45
C ALA A 10 -2.48 -2.65 -9.97
N GLY A 11 -3.69 -2.26 -10.39
CA GLY A 11 -4.02 -2.09 -11.80
C GLY A 11 -3.18 -0.99 -12.48
N VAL A 12 -2.95 0.13 -11.79
CA VAL A 12 -2.09 1.23 -12.28
C VAL A 12 -0.64 0.77 -12.42
N HIS A 13 -0.09 0.07 -11.43
CA HIS A 13 1.29 -0.41 -11.47
C HIS A 13 1.50 -1.48 -12.56
N LEU A 14 0.54 -2.40 -12.75
CA LEU A 14 0.54 -3.34 -13.88
C LEU A 14 0.45 -2.64 -15.24
N PHE A 15 -0.34 -1.57 -15.33
CA PHE A 15 -0.47 -0.79 -16.55
C PHE A 15 0.81 -0.03 -16.90
N LEU A 16 1.50 0.53 -15.90
CA LEU A 16 2.72 1.28 -16.12
C LEU A 16 3.92 0.37 -16.39
N SER A 17 4.00 -0.81 -15.77
CA SER A 17 5.20 -1.64 -15.79
C SER A 17 5.83 -1.88 -17.17
N PRO A 18 5.09 -2.11 -18.29
CA PRO A 18 5.72 -2.37 -19.58
C PRO A 18 6.50 -1.17 -20.12
N GLY A 19 6.06 0.06 -19.82
CA GLY A 19 6.72 1.30 -20.25
C GLY A 19 8.04 1.58 -19.52
N TYR A 20 8.35 0.83 -18.47
CA TYR A 20 9.43 1.10 -17.53
C TYR A 20 10.42 -0.07 -17.38
N GLN A 21 10.53 -0.92 -18.40
CA GLN A 21 11.39 -2.13 -18.36
C GLN A 21 12.88 -1.87 -18.63
N ASN A 22 13.23 -0.72 -19.19
CA ASN A 22 14.63 -0.37 -19.39
C ASN A 22 15.32 -0.16 -18.04
N ALA A 23 16.50 -0.77 -17.86
CA ALA A 23 17.28 -0.69 -16.63
C ALA A 23 18.73 -0.32 -16.95
N GLN A 24 19.35 0.51 -16.11
CA GLN A 24 20.78 0.75 -16.17
C GLN A 24 21.53 -0.49 -15.67
N PRO A 25 22.76 -0.76 -16.15
CA PRO A 25 23.58 -1.87 -15.66
C PRO A 25 23.71 -1.85 -14.13
N GLY A 26 23.48 -3.00 -13.50
CA GLY A 26 23.54 -3.13 -12.04
C GLY A 26 22.27 -2.73 -11.28
N THR A 27 21.20 -2.33 -11.96
CA THR A 27 19.90 -1.98 -11.34
C THR A 27 18.78 -2.91 -11.83
N VAL A 28 17.72 -3.05 -11.02
CA VAL A 28 16.44 -3.61 -11.48
C VAL A 28 15.67 -2.57 -12.28
N SER A 29 14.82 -2.99 -13.20
CA SER A 29 13.96 -2.04 -13.92
C SER A 29 12.91 -1.45 -12.98
N GLN A 30 12.51 -0.20 -13.24
CA GLN A 30 11.40 0.43 -12.52
C GLN A 30 10.10 -0.36 -12.73
N GLY A 31 9.93 -0.95 -13.92
CA GLY A 31 8.82 -1.83 -14.23
C GLY A 31 8.79 -3.10 -13.37
N THR A 32 9.94 -3.68 -13.01
CA THR A 32 10.00 -4.79 -12.03
C THR A 32 9.51 -4.34 -10.66
N LEU A 33 9.86 -3.13 -10.21
CA LEU A 33 9.36 -2.58 -8.94
C LEU A 33 7.84 -2.40 -8.98
N PHE A 34 7.28 -1.90 -10.08
CA PHE A 34 5.83 -1.79 -10.25
C PHE A 34 5.13 -3.16 -10.22
N LEU A 35 5.69 -4.18 -10.87
CA LEU A 35 5.14 -5.54 -10.82
C LEU A 35 5.14 -6.12 -9.40
N LEU A 36 6.21 -5.89 -8.63
CA LEU A 36 6.31 -6.33 -7.25
C LEU A 36 5.25 -5.64 -6.38
N GLU A 37 5.12 -4.32 -6.48
CA GLU A 37 4.12 -3.57 -5.73
C GLU A 37 2.71 -4.03 -6.09
N ALA A 38 2.40 -4.19 -7.37
CA ALA A 38 1.10 -4.69 -7.82
C ALA A 38 0.76 -6.07 -7.25
N ALA A 39 1.73 -7.00 -7.21
CA ALA A 39 1.53 -8.32 -6.62
C ALA A 39 1.23 -8.22 -5.11
N VAL A 40 1.99 -7.39 -4.39
CA VAL A 40 1.79 -7.16 -2.96
C VAL A 40 0.44 -6.51 -2.68
N ALA A 41 0.04 -5.50 -3.46
CA ALA A 41 -1.24 -4.81 -3.36
C ALA A 41 -2.43 -5.74 -3.65
N LEU A 42 -2.33 -6.61 -4.66
CA LEU A 42 -3.34 -7.65 -4.93
C LEU A 42 -3.51 -8.60 -3.73
N VAL A 43 -2.40 -9.14 -3.21
CA VAL A 43 -2.42 -10.06 -2.07
C VAL A 43 -2.99 -9.36 -0.83
N ALA A 44 -2.60 -8.13 -0.56
CA ALA A 44 -3.12 -7.33 0.55
C ALA A 44 -4.62 -7.05 0.40
N GLY A 45 -5.09 -6.71 -0.81
CA GLY A 45 -6.50 -6.47 -1.11
C GLY A 45 -7.35 -7.71 -0.88
N ILE A 46 -6.90 -8.87 -1.37
CA ILE A 46 -7.53 -10.17 -1.12
C ILE A 46 -7.53 -10.49 0.39
N PHE A 47 -6.43 -10.24 1.09
CA PHE A 47 -6.33 -10.49 2.53
C PHE A 47 -7.32 -9.65 3.34
N VAL A 48 -7.53 -8.39 2.97
CA VAL A 48 -8.56 -7.52 3.54
C VAL A 48 -9.96 -8.09 3.32
N LEU A 49 -10.28 -8.53 2.10
CA LEU A 49 -11.59 -9.12 1.78
C LEU A 49 -11.86 -10.41 2.54
N LEU A 50 -10.87 -11.31 2.60
CA LEU A 50 -11.05 -12.63 3.21
C LEU A 50 -11.07 -12.59 4.74
N ARG A 51 -10.23 -11.75 5.36
CA ARG A 51 -10.07 -11.78 6.84
C ARG A 51 -10.65 -10.58 7.56
N GLY A 52 -10.71 -9.39 6.95
CA GLY A 52 -11.19 -8.17 7.61
C GLY A 52 -10.56 -7.88 8.98
N SER A 53 -9.35 -8.40 9.22
CA SER A 53 -8.74 -8.46 10.55
C SER A 53 -7.82 -7.27 10.80
N ARG A 54 -7.38 -7.07 12.06
CA ARG A 54 -6.37 -6.04 12.38
C ARG A 54 -5.10 -6.21 11.55
N ALA A 55 -4.62 -7.45 11.41
CA ALA A 55 -3.44 -7.74 10.61
C ALA A 55 -3.67 -7.39 9.12
N ALA A 56 -4.86 -7.67 8.59
CA ALA A 56 -5.18 -7.35 7.21
C ALA A 56 -5.19 -5.84 6.94
N PHE A 57 -5.80 -5.06 7.83
CA PHE A 57 -5.77 -3.59 7.71
C PHE A 57 -4.38 -3.00 7.96
N ALA A 58 -3.57 -3.61 8.83
CA ALA A 58 -2.19 -3.18 9.04
C ALA A 58 -1.33 -3.40 7.80
N VAL A 59 -1.42 -4.58 7.17
CA VAL A 59 -0.74 -4.87 5.90
C VAL A 59 -1.20 -3.90 4.81
N ALA A 60 -2.51 -3.71 4.66
CA ALA A 60 -3.06 -2.76 3.68
C ALA A 60 -2.56 -1.32 3.90
N LEU A 61 -2.44 -0.89 5.16
CA LEU A 61 -1.91 0.43 5.49
C LEU A 61 -0.43 0.53 5.11
N LEU A 62 0.38 -0.48 5.42
CA LEU A 62 1.82 -0.46 5.10
C LEU A 62 2.05 -0.35 3.59
N VAL A 63 1.36 -1.18 2.80
CA VAL A 63 1.47 -1.20 1.33
C VAL A 63 1.04 0.14 0.73
N ALA A 64 -0.19 0.57 1.01
CA ALA A 64 -0.71 1.79 0.42
C ALA A 64 0.07 3.04 0.86
N LEU A 65 0.54 3.08 2.11
CA LEU A 65 1.35 4.20 2.60
C LEU A 65 2.76 4.19 2.01
N SER A 66 3.39 3.02 1.82
CA SER A 66 4.71 2.94 1.19
C SER A 66 4.67 3.35 -0.28
N ALA A 67 3.66 2.89 -1.02
CA ALA A 67 3.44 3.29 -2.41
C ALA A 67 3.22 4.80 -2.52
N PHE A 68 2.29 5.34 -1.71
CA PHE A 68 2.03 6.79 -1.67
C PHE A 68 3.28 7.59 -1.34
N ALA A 69 4.02 7.17 -0.31
CA ALA A 69 5.26 7.83 0.08
C ALA A 69 6.30 7.79 -1.04
N ALA A 70 6.44 6.66 -1.74
CA ALA A 70 7.34 6.55 -2.89
C ALA A 70 6.94 7.49 -4.02
N VAL A 71 5.65 7.55 -4.39
CA VAL A 71 5.16 8.46 -5.45
C VAL A 71 5.40 9.92 -5.06
N MET A 72 5.15 10.31 -3.81
CA MET A 72 5.44 11.67 -3.34
C MET A 72 6.94 11.96 -3.32
N LEU A 73 7.73 11.04 -2.77
CA LEU A 73 9.17 11.22 -2.61
C LEU A 73 9.86 11.38 -3.96
N TYR A 74 9.65 10.45 -4.87
CA TYR A 74 10.25 10.50 -6.21
C TYR A 74 9.63 11.57 -7.10
N ARG A 75 8.52 12.18 -6.71
CA ARG A 75 7.99 13.36 -7.40
C ARG A 75 8.70 14.65 -6.99
N TYR A 76 9.11 14.77 -5.72
CA TYR A 76 9.60 16.03 -5.15
C TYR A 76 11.08 16.04 -4.82
N VAL A 77 11.72 14.87 -4.74
CA VAL A 77 13.12 14.71 -4.35
C VAL A 77 13.85 13.90 -5.40
N ASP A 78 14.92 14.47 -5.94
CA ASP A 78 15.81 13.80 -6.87
C ASP A 78 16.78 12.90 -6.09
N ILE A 79 16.43 11.62 -6.00
CA ILE A 79 17.23 10.60 -5.31
C ILE A 79 18.00 9.81 -6.38
N PRO A 80 19.34 9.75 -6.31
CA PRO A 80 20.13 8.95 -7.23
C PRO A 80 19.83 7.46 -7.03
N ALA A 81 20.32 6.61 -7.96
CA ALA A 81 20.23 5.17 -7.79
C ALA A 81 20.91 4.71 -6.48
N ILE A 82 20.28 3.79 -5.75
CA ILE A 82 20.78 3.25 -4.48
C ILE A 82 20.89 1.73 -4.59
N GLY A 83 22.11 1.22 -4.73
CA GLY A 83 22.34 -0.20 -4.94
C GLY A 83 21.57 -0.71 -6.17
N PRO A 84 20.76 -1.78 -6.07
CA PRO A 84 19.99 -2.29 -7.20
C PRO A 84 18.76 -1.42 -7.54
N ILE A 85 18.40 -0.44 -6.71
CA ILE A 85 17.23 0.42 -6.96
C ILE A 85 17.65 1.54 -7.92
N PRO A 86 17.00 1.67 -9.10
CA PRO A 86 17.32 2.72 -10.06
C PRO A 86 16.97 4.11 -9.52
N ALA A 87 17.49 5.16 -10.16
CA ALA A 87 17.02 6.52 -9.92
C ALA A 87 15.55 6.61 -10.37
N MET A 88 14.66 6.99 -9.45
CA MET A 88 13.20 6.97 -9.66
C MET A 88 12.58 8.36 -9.82
N TYR A 89 13.39 9.43 -9.76
CA TYR A 89 12.89 10.79 -9.81
C TYR A 89 12.11 11.06 -11.10
N ASP A 90 10.87 11.49 -10.94
CA ASP A 90 9.99 11.88 -12.03
C ASP A 90 9.15 13.09 -11.59
N PRO A 91 9.49 14.31 -12.07
CA PRO A 91 8.79 15.53 -11.70
C PRO A 91 7.49 15.76 -12.48
N VAL A 92 7.06 14.85 -13.34
CA VAL A 92 5.85 15.08 -14.14
C VAL A 92 4.64 14.42 -13.47
N TRP A 93 3.52 15.13 -13.46
CA TRP A 93 2.22 14.58 -13.10
C TRP A 93 1.46 14.22 -14.38
N PHE A 94 1.05 12.97 -14.49
CA PHE A 94 0.19 12.47 -15.55
C PHE A 94 -0.93 11.62 -14.94
N PHE A 95 -1.96 11.33 -15.74
CA PHE A 95 -3.19 10.72 -15.25
C PHE A 95 -2.96 9.48 -14.39
N SER A 96 -2.21 8.48 -14.90
CA SER A 96 -1.99 7.23 -14.16
C SER A 96 -1.23 7.44 -12.86
N LYS A 97 -0.24 8.35 -12.82
CA LYS A 97 0.47 8.69 -11.58
C LYS A 97 -0.43 9.38 -10.57
N THR A 98 -1.26 10.31 -11.02
CA THR A 98 -2.26 10.98 -10.16
C THR A 98 -3.27 9.97 -9.62
N LEU A 99 -3.73 9.04 -10.47
CA LEU A 99 -4.63 7.97 -10.08
C LEU A 99 -3.99 7.05 -9.03
N SER A 100 -2.71 6.68 -9.21
CA SER A 100 -1.91 5.95 -8.21
C SER A 100 -1.90 6.69 -6.88
N ALA A 101 -1.44 7.93 -6.88
CA ALA A 101 -1.31 8.72 -5.65
C ALA A 101 -2.65 8.89 -4.90
N VAL A 102 -3.75 9.10 -5.62
CA VAL A 102 -5.09 9.19 -5.01
C VAL A 102 -5.53 7.84 -4.46
N ALA A 103 -5.35 6.75 -5.20
CA ALA A 103 -5.73 5.41 -4.76
C ALA A 103 -4.92 4.96 -3.54
N GLU A 104 -3.60 5.14 -3.58
CA GLU A 104 -2.68 4.82 -2.49
C GLU A 104 -2.98 5.67 -1.25
N GLY A 105 -3.12 6.99 -1.41
CA GLY A 105 -3.42 7.91 -0.30
C GLY A 105 -4.77 7.63 0.34
N ALA A 106 -5.83 7.47 -0.47
CA ALA A 106 -7.15 7.11 0.03
C ALA A 106 -7.15 5.70 0.65
N GLY A 107 -6.44 4.76 0.04
CA GLY A 107 -6.25 3.39 0.52
C GLY A 107 -5.61 3.35 1.91
N ALA A 108 -4.53 4.12 2.11
CA ALA A 108 -3.84 4.27 3.38
C ALA A 108 -4.79 4.85 4.46
N LEU A 109 -5.52 5.92 4.16
CA LEU A 109 -6.48 6.50 5.09
C LEU A 109 -7.58 5.50 5.45
N LEU A 110 -8.19 4.84 4.46
CA LEU A 110 -9.23 3.83 4.69
C LEU A 110 -8.72 2.65 5.50
N ALA A 111 -7.49 2.19 5.23
CA ALA A 111 -6.83 1.12 5.98
C ALA A 111 -6.57 1.51 7.44
N ALA A 112 -6.07 2.73 7.69
CA ALA A 112 -5.85 3.27 9.03
C ALA A 112 -7.16 3.33 9.84
N VAL A 113 -8.24 3.82 9.22
CA VAL A 113 -9.55 3.87 9.88
C VAL A 113 -10.08 2.46 10.13
N GLY A 114 -9.93 1.52 9.18
CA GLY A 114 -10.27 0.11 9.37
C GLY A 114 -9.52 -0.52 10.54
N LEU A 115 -8.21 -0.29 10.62
CA LEU A 115 -7.34 -0.77 11.70
C LEU A 115 -7.79 -0.23 13.06
N ALA A 116 -8.11 1.07 13.15
CA ALA A 116 -8.59 1.70 14.37
C ALA A 116 -9.92 1.08 14.85
N ARG A 117 -10.89 0.89 13.94
CA ARG A 117 -12.21 0.31 14.26
C ARG A 117 -12.12 -1.12 14.77
N VAL A 118 -11.33 -1.97 14.12
CA VAL A 118 -11.19 -3.39 14.54
C VAL A 118 -10.41 -3.48 15.85
N SER A 119 -9.43 -2.59 16.07
CA SER A 119 -8.68 -2.51 17.34
C SER A 119 -9.57 -2.10 18.51
N GLY A 120 -10.46 -1.12 18.31
CA GLY A 120 -11.43 -0.68 19.32
C GLY A 120 -12.41 -1.79 19.72
N LYS A 121 -13.01 -2.50 18.74
CA LYS A 121 -13.93 -3.63 19.00
C LYS A 121 -13.28 -4.73 19.85
N ARG A 122 -12.02 -5.08 19.58
CA ARG A 122 -11.28 -6.07 20.38
C ARG A 122 -11.08 -5.60 21.82
N ARG A 123 -10.70 -4.33 22.01
CA ARG A 123 -10.50 -3.76 23.35
C ARG A 123 -11.79 -3.82 24.17
N SER A 124 -12.92 -3.43 23.60
CA SER A 124 -14.22 -3.50 24.27
C SER A 124 -14.64 -4.93 24.62
N ALA A 125 -14.39 -5.90 23.73
CA ALA A 125 -14.69 -7.31 24.00
C ALA A 125 -13.84 -7.88 25.16
N VAL A 126 -12.56 -7.50 25.24
CA VAL A 126 -11.67 -7.91 26.34
C VAL A 126 -12.13 -7.32 27.67
N VAL A 127 -12.50 -6.03 27.70
CA VAL A 127 -13.03 -5.38 28.91
C VAL A 127 -14.32 -6.06 29.38
N LYS A 128 -15.27 -6.31 28.47
CA LYS A 128 -16.52 -7.01 28.80
C LYS A 128 -16.28 -8.39 29.39
N ARG A 129 -15.39 -9.19 28.78
CA ARG A 129 -15.05 -10.55 29.26
C ARG A 129 -14.41 -10.56 30.65
N ARG A 130 -13.66 -9.52 31.02
CA ARG A 130 -13.07 -9.37 32.35
C ARG A 130 -14.12 -9.02 33.40
N ALA A 131 -15.08 -8.16 33.06
CA ALA A 131 -16.17 -7.77 33.95
C ALA A 131 -17.15 -8.92 34.24
N THR A 132 -17.31 -9.88 33.33
CA THR A 132 -18.24 -11.01 33.48
C THR A 132 -17.60 -12.29 34.00
N ARG A 133 -16.30 -12.31 34.33
CA ARG A 133 -15.67 -13.47 35.00
C ARG A 133 -15.99 -13.37 36.50
N PRO A 134 -16.77 -14.31 37.08
CA PRO A 134 -16.92 -14.38 38.54
C PRO A 134 -15.55 -14.56 39.17
N GLY A 135 -15.28 -13.83 40.25
CA GLY A 135 -14.06 -14.04 41.04
C GLY A 135 -13.98 -15.51 41.47
N THR A 136 -12.89 -16.18 41.11
CA THR A 136 -12.50 -17.47 41.68
C THR A 136 -12.16 -17.30 43.15
#